data_AF-A0A5C6M4P0-F1
#
_entry.id   AF-A0A5C6M4P0-F1
#
_cell.length_a   1.000
_cell.length_b   1.000
_cell.length_c   1.000
_cell.angle_alpha   90.00
_cell.angle_beta   90.00
_cell.angle_gamma   90.00
#
_symmetry.space_group_name_H-M   'P 1'
#
loop_
_entity.id
_entity.type
_entity.pdbx_description
1 polymer ?
#
loop_
_entity_poly.entity_id
_entity_poly.type
_entity_poly.pdbx_seq_one_letter_code
_entity_poly.pdbx_strand_id
1 'polypeptide(L)'
;MWGSTMEGPNGKFIQSTAEMFGRFAAELMPKLVVWQQRLTADPSQLAAVEEEVQRAFSRGAGMSVAALVSVVLQSKELVAAAEKTRREYSIPLAKGRDRTMEVKLSGGSVMWVTSAYCEPKRGTSRDSDEKPSGLHIALAQFGFGKKVSPGVESRIARQSALCPSFDSATKELNRDGMDLDVKTTRRVALQCGDDLLKLRTRQLEQWRAGKLLSTNELAGKRVTVQIDGVALKFAGNFAKRTAGKKHTAKTDF
;
A
#
# COMPACT_ATOMS: atom_id res chain seq x y z
N MET A 1 -3.27 23.77 4.45
CA MET A 1 -4.62 23.19 4.18
C MET A 1 -4.38 21.89 3.45
N TRP A 2 -4.87 20.76 3.99
CA TRP A 2 -4.68 19.45 3.36
C TRP A 2 -5.65 19.27 2.20
N GLY A 3 -5.22 18.52 1.20
CA GLY A 3 -5.99 18.32 -0.02
C GLY A 3 -5.22 17.48 -1.03
N SER A 4 -5.89 17.17 -2.12
CA SER A 4 -5.30 16.41 -3.21
C SER A 4 -5.68 16.97 -4.57
N THR A 5 -4.87 16.64 -5.58
CA THR A 5 -5.08 17.02 -6.97
C THR A 5 -4.60 15.92 -7.91
N MET A 6 -5.15 15.89 -9.12
CA MET A 6 -4.80 14.98 -10.20
C MET A 6 -4.00 15.68 -11.31
N GLU A 7 -3.72 16.98 -11.16
CA GLU A 7 -3.13 17.86 -12.20
C GLU A 7 -1.65 18.21 -11.92
N GLY A 8 -0.95 17.40 -11.11
CA GLY A 8 0.43 17.70 -10.71
C GLY A 8 0.55 18.35 -9.33
N PRO A 9 1.76 18.61 -8.83
CA PRO A 9 1.99 19.09 -7.46
C PRO A 9 1.40 20.47 -7.16
N ASN A 10 1.21 21.30 -8.19
CA ASN A 10 0.67 22.65 -8.11
C ASN A 10 -0.76 22.74 -8.68
N GLY A 11 -1.40 21.60 -8.95
CA GLY A 11 -2.75 21.54 -9.49
C GLY A 11 -3.79 22.06 -8.50
N LYS A 12 -4.95 22.45 -9.00
CA LYS A 12 -6.06 22.89 -8.13
C LYS A 12 -6.51 21.72 -7.26
N PHE A 13 -6.73 21.97 -5.97
CA PHE A 13 -7.29 20.95 -5.09
C PHE A 13 -8.70 20.59 -5.50
N ILE A 14 -8.99 19.30 -5.43
CA ILE A 14 -10.31 18.73 -5.67
C ILE A 14 -11.26 19.27 -4.60
N GLN A 15 -12.38 19.86 -5.03
CA GLN A 15 -13.33 20.48 -4.11
C GLN A 15 -14.47 19.53 -3.73
N SER A 16 -14.82 18.59 -4.61
CA SER A 16 -15.91 17.64 -4.35
C SER A 16 -15.80 16.35 -5.18
N THR A 17 -16.53 15.32 -4.76
CA THR A 17 -16.74 14.10 -5.55
C THR A 17 -17.49 14.36 -6.84
N ALA A 18 -18.51 15.22 -6.81
CA ALA A 18 -19.30 15.59 -7.98
C ALA A 18 -18.46 16.26 -9.07
N GLU A 19 -17.50 17.13 -8.69
CA GLU A 19 -16.57 17.75 -9.63
C GLU A 19 -15.77 16.70 -10.41
N MET A 20 -15.16 15.73 -9.72
CA MET A 20 -14.33 14.72 -10.37
C MET A 20 -15.15 13.73 -11.21
N PHE A 21 -16.36 13.39 -10.75
CA PHE A 21 -17.28 12.58 -11.55
C PHE A 21 -17.72 13.32 -12.82
N GLY A 22 -18.06 14.61 -12.72
CA GLY A 22 -18.42 15.43 -13.87
C GLY A 22 -17.29 15.54 -14.89
N ARG A 23 -16.04 15.72 -14.43
CA ARG A 23 -14.86 15.70 -15.30
C ARG A 23 -14.68 14.34 -16.00
N PHE A 24 -14.81 13.24 -15.27
CA PHE A 24 -14.73 11.90 -15.86
C PHE A 24 -15.82 11.67 -16.92
N ALA A 25 -17.06 12.03 -16.62
CA ALA A 25 -18.16 11.92 -17.57
C ALA A 25 -17.88 12.74 -18.84
N ALA A 26 -17.42 13.99 -18.69
CA ALA A 26 -17.04 14.84 -19.83
C ALA A 26 -15.90 14.23 -20.67
N GLU A 27 -14.92 13.56 -20.05
CA GLU A 27 -13.84 12.85 -20.76
C GLU A 27 -14.33 11.55 -21.45
N LEU A 28 -15.34 10.87 -20.90
CA LEU A 28 -15.83 9.57 -21.37
C LEU A 28 -16.80 9.71 -22.55
N MET A 29 -17.73 10.66 -22.49
CA MET A 29 -18.80 10.82 -23.49
C MET A 29 -18.30 10.88 -24.95
N PRO A 30 -17.29 11.69 -25.32
CA PRO A 30 -16.81 11.70 -26.71
C PRO A 30 -16.17 10.37 -27.13
N LYS A 31 -15.55 9.63 -26.20
CA LYS A 31 -14.93 8.34 -26.50
C LYS A 31 -15.95 7.26 -26.84
N LEU A 32 -17.11 7.26 -26.15
CA LEU A 32 -18.19 6.32 -26.44
C LEU A 32 -18.65 6.41 -27.90
N VAL A 33 -18.80 7.64 -28.42
CA VAL A 33 -19.19 7.87 -29.82
C VAL A 33 -18.12 7.33 -30.77
N VAL A 34 -16.84 7.61 -30.50
CA VAL A 34 -15.72 7.13 -31.32
C VAL A 34 -15.62 5.60 -31.31
N TRP A 35 -15.74 4.97 -30.14
CA TRP A 35 -15.72 3.51 -30.02
C TRP A 35 -16.88 2.86 -30.76
N GLN A 36 -18.09 3.42 -30.66
CA GLN A 36 -19.25 2.93 -31.41
C GLN A 36 -19.02 3.03 -32.92
N GLN A 37 -18.50 4.15 -33.40
CA GLN A 37 -18.19 4.33 -34.83
C GLN A 37 -17.13 3.33 -35.30
N ARG A 38 -16.07 3.10 -34.51
CA ARG A 38 -15.02 2.12 -34.82
C ARG A 38 -15.56 0.70 -34.92
N LEU A 39 -16.36 0.25 -33.95
CA LEU A 39 -16.95 -1.09 -33.98
C LEU A 39 -18.00 -1.27 -35.08
N THR A 40 -18.71 -0.20 -35.44
CA THR A 40 -19.64 -0.21 -36.58
C THR A 40 -18.89 -0.38 -37.90
N ALA A 41 -17.74 0.29 -38.05
CA ALA A 41 -16.92 0.21 -39.25
C ALA A 41 -16.12 -1.11 -39.35
N ASP A 42 -15.62 -1.60 -38.22
CA ASP A 42 -14.79 -2.80 -38.12
C ASP A 42 -14.96 -3.50 -36.76
N PRO A 43 -15.85 -4.50 -36.66
CA PRO A 43 -16.08 -5.26 -35.42
C PRO A 43 -14.85 -6.02 -34.92
N SER A 44 -13.85 -6.28 -35.76
CA SER A 44 -12.62 -6.99 -35.34
C SER A 44 -11.77 -6.16 -34.37
N GLN A 45 -12.02 -4.86 -34.26
CA GLN A 45 -11.36 -3.97 -33.29
C GLN A 45 -11.84 -4.12 -31.85
N LEU A 46 -12.78 -5.03 -31.56
CA LEU A 46 -13.37 -5.20 -30.23
C LEU A 46 -12.31 -5.25 -29.11
N ALA A 47 -11.28 -6.07 -29.26
CA ALA A 47 -10.25 -6.22 -28.23
C ALA A 47 -9.52 -4.89 -27.91
N ALA A 48 -9.19 -4.10 -28.95
CA ALA A 48 -8.55 -2.80 -28.75
C ALA A 48 -9.49 -1.80 -28.07
N VAL A 49 -10.78 -1.82 -28.45
CA VAL A 49 -11.81 -0.98 -27.82
C VAL A 49 -12.04 -1.38 -26.37
N GLU A 50 -12.07 -2.67 -26.04
CA GLU A 50 -12.19 -3.17 -24.67
C GLU A 50 -11.04 -2.67 -23.79
N GLU A 51 -9.80 -2.73 -24.27
CA GLU A 51 -8.66 -2.17 -23.53
C GLU A 51 -8.78 -0.66 -23.30
N GLU A 52 -9.22 0.10 -24.30
CA GLU A 52 -9.42 1.55 -24.19
C GLU A 52 -10.55 1.90 -23.20
N VAL A 53 -11.65 1.15 -23.23
CA VAL A 53 -12.75 1.26 -22.27
C VAL A 53 -12.22 0.98 -20.87
N GLN A 54 -11.51 -0.13 -20.68
CA GLN A 54 -10.95 -0.50 -19.38
C GLN A 54 -9.99 0.58 -18.85
N ARG A 55 -9.13 1.15 -19.72
CA ARG A 55 -8.23 2.25 -19.36
C ARG A 55 -9.00 3.52 -18.96
N ALA A 56 -10.07 3.88 -19.68
CA ALA A 56 -10.90 5.03 -19.36
C ALA A 56 -11.61 4.87 -18.01
N PHE A 57 -12.22 3.71 -17.75
CA PHE A 57 -12.87 3.45 -16.46
C PHE A 57 -11.87 3.33 -15.31
N SER A 58 -10.67 2.80 -15.55
CA SER A 58 -9.58 2.77 -14.54
C SER A 58 -9.15 4.19 -14.13
N ARG A 59 -9.09 5.12 -15.09
CA ARG A 59 -8.88 6.55 -14.81
C ARG A 59 -10.04 7.15 -14.00
N GLY A 60 -11.28 6.88 -14.37
CA GLY A 60 -12.47 7.32 -13.62
C GLY A 60 -12.51 6.79 -12.19
N ALA A 61 -12.10 5.53 -11.97
CA ALA A 61 -11.94 4.95 -10.65
C ALA A 61 -10.86 5.69 -9.83
N GLY A 62 -9.72 6.01 -10.45
CA GLY A 62 -8.67 6.82 -9.84
C GLY A 62 -9.15 8.22 -9.42
N MET A 63 -9.90 8.90 -10.31
CA MET A 63 -10.51 10.20 -10.03
C MET A 63 -11.50 10.15 -8.86
N SER A 64 -12.33 9.10 -8.81
CA SER A 64 -13.32 8.89 -7.75
C SER A 64 -12.66 8.67 -6.40
N VAL A 65 -11.64 7.81 -6.34
CA VAL A 65 -10.85 7.58 -5.12
C VAL A 65 -10.15 8.86 -4.68
N ALA A 66 -9.51 9.58 -5.60
CA ALA A 66 -8.83 10.84 -5.29
C ALA A 66 -9.79 11.89 -4.70
N ALA A 67 -11.01 11.96 -5.23
CA ALA A 67 -12.04 12.87 -4.72
C ALA A 67 -12.52 12.50 -3.32
N LEU A 68 -12.79 11.22 -3.07
CA LEU A 68 -13.17 10.72 -1.75
C LEU A 68 -12.08 11.04 -0.72
N VAL A 69 -10.82 10.75 -1.05
CA VAL A 69 -9.69 11.09 -0.18
C VAL A 69 -9.61 12.60 0.05
N SER A 70 -9.78 13.43 -0.98
CA SER A 70 -9.74 14.91 -0.84
C SER A 70 -10.79 15.44 0.12
N VAL A 71 -12.03 14.97 0.00
CA VAL A 71 -13.13 15.38 0.88
C VAL A 71 -12.83 14.98 2.33
N VAL A 72 -12.35 13.75 2.55
CA VAL A 72 -12.02 13.28 3.90
C VAL A 72 -10.78 14.00 4.47
N LEU A 73 -9.80 14.38 3.63
CA LEU A 73 -8.64 15.18 4.06
C LEU A 73 -9.01 16.54 4.65
N GLN A 74 -10.17 17.08 4.28
CA GLN A 74 -10.69 18.35 4.78
C GLN A 74 -11.58 18.19 6.03
N SER A 75 -11.88 16.94 6.44
CA SER A 75 -12.74 16.65 7.58
C SER A 75 -12.05 16.90 8.92
N LYS A 76 -12.81 17.35 9.93
CA LYS A 76 -12.28 17.58 11.29
C LYS A 76 -11.96 16.26 11.98
N GLU A 77 -12.73 15.22 11.65
CA GLU A 77 -12.63 13.86 12.17
C GLU A 77 -11.27 13.26 11.81
N LEU A 78 -10.84 13.39 10.54
CA LEU A 78 -9.54 12.92 10.10
C LEU A 78 -8.40 13.69 10.79
N VAL A 79 -8.53 15.01 10.91
CA VAL A 79 -7.51 15.83 11.59
C VAL A 79 -7.33 15.40 13.05
N ALA A 80 -8.43 15.14 13.75
CA ALA A 80 -8.39 14.63 15.13
C ALA A 80 -7.75 13.23 15.21
N ALA A 81 -8.12 12.31 14.31
CA ALA A 81 -7.54 10.98 14.24
C ALA A 81 -6.03 11.01 13.93
N ALA A 82 -5.62 11.83 12.97
CA ALA A 82 -4.21 12.01 12.59
C ALA A 82 -3.37 12.60 13.75
N GLU A 83 -3.92 13.56 14.50
CA GLU A 83 -3.27 14.13 15.68
C GLU A 83 -3.15 13.10 16.82
N LYS A 84 -4.18 12.25 17.02
CA LYS A 84 -4.12 11.13 17.97
C LYS A 84 -3.00 10.16 17.57
N THR A 85 -2.95 9.71 16.32
CA THR A 85 -1.88 8.85 15.80
C THR A 85 -0.49 9.48 15.98
N ARG A 86 -0.35 10.78 15.75
CA ARG A 86 0.94 11.48 15.95
C ARG A 86 1.44 11.41 17.40
N ARG A 87 0.52 11.50 18.38
CA ARG A 87 0.84 11.47 19.82
C ARG A 87 1.08 10.04 20.33
N GLU A 88 0.30 9.09 19.83
CA GLU A 88 0.33 7.68 20.26
C GLU A 88 1.32 6.83 19.43
N TYR A 89 2.02 7.43 18.47
CA TYR A 89 3.05 6.74 17.70
C TYR A 89 4.12 6.18 18.64
N SER A 90 4.64 4.98 18.33
CA SER A 90 5.60 4.26 19.19
C SER A 90 6.83 5.10 19.52
N ILE A 91 7.23 5.98 18.61
CA ILE A 91 8.24 7.00 18.82
C ILE A 91 7.54 8.36 18.68
N PRO A 92 7.50 9.20 19.74
CA PRO A 92 6.80 10.47 19.70
C PRO A 92 7.21 11.32 18.49
N LEU A 93 6.24 11.72 17.67
CA LEU A 93 6.49 12.53 16.48
C LEU A 93 6.44 14.02 16.79
N ALA A 94 7.31 14.80 16.15
CA ALA A 94 7.30 16.25 16.19
C ALA A 94 6.07 16.83 15.47
N LYS A 95 5.82 18.13 15.63
CA LYS A 95 4.80 18.82 14.83
C LYS A 95 5.19 18.74 13.36
N GLY A 96 4.24 18.37 12.51
CA GLY A 96 4.50 18.15 11.10
C GLY A 96 4.62 19.43 10.29
N ARG A 97 5.23 19.31 9.11
CA ARG A 97 5.23 20.34 8.07
C ARG A 97 4.43 19.84 6.89
N ASP A 98 3.57 20.67 6.33
CA ASP A 98 2.82 20.31 5.12
C ASP A 98 3.81 20.01 3.98
N ARG A 99 3.66 18.84 3.37
CA ARG A 99 4.43 18.40 2.21
C ARG A 99 3.50 17.76 1.19
N THR A 100 3.72 18.10 -0.08
CA THR A 100 3.05 17.46 -1.20
C THR A 100 3.83 16.21 -1.60
N MET A 101 3.13 15.11 -1.82
CA MET A 101 3.73 13.88 -2.34
C MET A 101 2.87 13.22 -3.39
N GLU A 102 3.54 12.54 -4.30
CA GLU A 102 2.94 11.69 -5.32
C GLU A 102 2.49 10.36 -4.71
N VAL A 103 1.28 9.91 -5.08
CA VAL A 103 0.69 8.64 -4.67
C VAL A 103 0.06 7.92 -5.86
N LYS A 104 0.47 6.67 -6.10
CA LYS A 104 -0.10 5.83 -7.17
C LYS A 104 -1.35 5.08 -6.71
N LEU A 105 -2.40 5.10 -7.53
CA LEU A 105 -3.71 4.49 -7.26
C LEU A 105 -3.94 3.21 -8.07
N SER A 106 -4.95 2.42 -7.64
CA SER A 106 -5.27 1.08 -8.17
C SER A 106 -5.63 1.01 -9.66
N GLY A 107 -5.84 2.14 -10.34
CA GLY A 107 -6.09 2.22 -11.78
C GLY A 107 -4.95 2.85 -12.57
N GLY A 108 -3.72 2.82 -12.04
CA GLY A 108 -2.53 3.41 -12.67
C GLY A 108 -2.42 4.93 -12.56
N SER A 109 -3.50 5.61 -12.16
CA SER A 109 -3.55 7.05 -11.97
C SER A 109 -2.68 7.53 -10.80
N VAL A 110 -2.21 8.77 -10.91
CA VAL A 110 -1.39 9.44 -9.90
C VAL A 110 -2.19 10.56 -9.26
N MET A 111 -2.20 10.59 -7.93
CA MET A 111 -2.76 11.65 -7.11
C MET A 111 -1.62 12.35 -6.35
N TRP A 112 -1.60 13.67 -6.37
CA TRP A 112 -0.71 14.47 -5.54
C TRP A 112 -1.46 14.87 -4.27
N VAL A 113 -0.89 14.57 -3.11
CA VAL A 113 -1.53 14.83 -1.82
C VAL A 113 -0.65 15.70 -0.94
N THR A 114 -1.24 16.76 -0.41
CA THR A 114 -0.62 17.62 0.59
C THR A 114 -1.08 17.19 1.98
N SER A 115 -0.14 16.73 2.81
CA SER A 115 -0.39 16.35 4.19
C SER A 115 0.80 16.70 5.09
N ALA A 116 0.57 16.80 6.40
CA ALA A 116 1.64 17.05 7.35
C ALA A 116 2.57 15.84 7.46
N TYR A 117 3.85 16.04 7.13
CA TYR A 117 4.93 15.10 7.40
C TYR A 117 5.51 15.37 8.79
N CYS A 118 5.42 14.39 9.68
CA CYS A 118 5.88 14.46 11.06
C CYS A 118 7.14 13.62 11.24
N GLU A 119 8.26 14.27 11.55
CA GLU A 119 9.54 13.59 11.85
C GLU A 119 9.56 13.08 13.30
N PRO A 120 10.29 12.01 13.61
CA PRO A 120 10.53 11.59 15.00
C PRO A 120 11.19 12.69 15.82
N LYS A 121 10.82 12.84 17.09
CA LYS A 121 11.46 13.84 17.97
C LYS A 121 12.94 13.50 18.20
N ARG A 122 13.81 14.48 17.98
CA ARG A 122 15.26 14.38 18.24
C ARG A 122 15.52 13.99 19.70
N GLY A 123 16.49 13.10 19.93
CA GLY A 123 16.92 12.67 21.27
C GLY A 123 16.19 11.46 21.87
N THR A 124 15.18 10.91 21.19
CA THR A 124 14.44 9.71 21.67
C THR A 124 14.94 8.39 21.08
N SER A 125 15.81 8.45 20.07
CA SER A 125 16.44 7.27 19.45
C SER A 125 17.67 6.87 20.27
N ARG A 126 17.50 5.93 21.22
CA ARG A 126 18.62 5.20 21.84
C ARG A 126 19.14 4.18 20.84
N ASP A 127 20.45 4.17 20.59
CA ASP A 127 21.31 3.04 20.15
C ASP A 127 20.77 1.98 19.16
N SER A 128 19.74 2.28 18.37
CA SER A 128 19.27 1.42 17.30
C SER A 128 19.90 1.86 15.98
N ASP A 129 20.59 0.95 15.29
CA ASP A 129 21.10 1.16 13.93
C ASP A 129 20.01 1.58 12.93
N GLU A 130 18.74 1.32 13.25
CA GLU A 130 17.59 1.72 12.45
C GLU A 130 17.14 3.15 12.82
N LYS A 131 17.39 4.11 11.92
CA LYS A 131 16.86 5.47 12.05
C LYS A 131 15.36 5.46 11.79
N PRO A 132 14.51 5.85 12.76
CA PRO A 132 13.07 5.89 12.54
C PRO A 132 12.72 6.91 11.45
N SER A 133 11.88 6.51 10.50
CA SER A 133 11.36 7.40 9.47
C SER A 133 10.16 8.19 9.97
N GLY A 134 9.95 9.38 9.41
CA GLY A 134 8.76 10.18 9.71
C GLY A 134 7.52 9.66 8.98
N LEU A 135 6.37 10.22 9.34
CA LEU A 135 5.07 9.77 8.85
C LEU A 135 4.27 10.92 8.27
N HIS A 136 3.65 10.71 7.11
CA HIS A 136 2.56 11.56 6.63
C HIS A 136 1.28 11.20 7.40
N ILE A 137 0.97 11.94 8.46
CA ILE A 137 0.01 11.48 9.49
C ILE A 137 -1.42 11.29 8.98
N ALA A 138 -1.86 12.12 8.03
CA ALA A 138 -3.19 12.01 7.42
C ALA A 138 -3.25 10.83 6.45
N LEU A 139 -2.21 10.67 5.62
CA LEU A 139 -2.09 9.58 4.66
C LEU A 139 -2.00 8.21 5.34
N ALA A 140 -1.34 8.16 6.51
CA ALA A 140 -1.26 6.96 7.33
C ALA A 140 -2.63 6.46 7.80
N GLN A 141 -3.61 7.36 8.00
CA GLN A 141 -4.98 6.95 8.39
C GLN A 141 -5.67 6.12 7.31
N PHE A 142 -5.36 6.39 6.05
CA PHE A 142 -5.87 5.62 4.91
C PHE A 142 -4.99 4.40 4.59
N GLY A 143 -3.88 4.20 5.28
CA GLY A 143 -2.91 3.15 4.99
C GLY A 143 -2.03 3.42 3.77
N PHE A 144 -1.90 4.67 3.31
CA PHE A 144 -0.93 5.00 2.26
C PHE A 144 0.49 4.85 2.79
N GLY A 145 1.35 4.23 1.97
CA GLY A 145 2.75 4.02 2.28
C GLY A 145 3.56 3.84 1.00
N LYS A 146 4.89 3.96 1.09
CA LYS A 146 5.81 3.72 -0.05
C LYS A 146 5.49 4.49 -1.35
N LYS A 147 4.71 5.59 -1.27
CA LYS A 147 4.13 6.39 -2.38
C LYS A 147 3.03 5.67 -3.19
N VAL A 148 2.35 4.70 -2.61
CA VAL A 148 1.27 3.94 -3.25
C VAL A 148 0.06 3.80 -2.32
N SER A 149 -1.11 3.58 -2.90
CA SER A 149 -2.32 3.19 -2.15
C SER A 149 -2.18 1.77 -1.56
N PRO A 150 -2.91 1.46 -0.46
CA PRO A 150 -2.93 0.10 0.09
C PRO A 150 -3.38 -0.95 -0.94
N GLY A 151 -4.30 -0.59 -1.85
CA GLY A 151 -4.71 -1.46 -2.94
C GLY A 151 -3.58 -1.75 -3.93
N VAL A 152 -2.77 -0.75 -4.29
CA VAL A 152 -1.59 -0.93 -5.15
C VAL A 152 -0.51 -1.74 -4.44
N GLU A 153 -0.24 -1.47 -3.16
CA GLU A 153 0.71 -2.25 -2.36
C GLU A 153 0.31 -3.74 -2.33
N SER A 154 -0.97 -4.03 -2.07
CA SER A 154 -1.49 -5.40 -2.08
C SER A 154 -1.34 -6.08 -3.45
N ARG A 155 -1.64 -5.37 -4.55
CA ARG A 155 -1.45 -5.90 -5.91
C ARG A 155 0.01 -6.20 -6.21
N ILE A 156 0.92 -5.28 -5.88
CA ILE A 156 2.36 -5.47 -6.06
C ILE A 156 2.86 -6.67 -5.27
N ALA A 157 2.47 -6.77 -3.99
CA ALA A 157 2.88 -7.88 -3.12
C ALA A 157 2.38 -9.22 -3.66
N ARG A 158 1.10 -9.32 -4.03
CA ARG A 158 0.51 -10.54 -4.60
C ARG A 158 1.20 -10.92 -5.91
N GLN A 159 1.37 -9.98 -6.84
CA GLN A 159 1.98 -10.29 -8.12
C GLN A 159 3.44 -10.72 -7.97
N SER A 160 4.17 -10.08 -7.07
CA SER A 160 5.55 -10.46 -6.76
C SER A 160 5.68 -11.86 -6.14
N ALA A 161 4.65 -12.32 -5.41
CA ALA A 161 4.62 -13.67 -4.84
C ALA A 161 4.21 -14.74 -5.85
N LEU A 162 3.40 -14.39 -6.86
CA LEU A 162 2.92 -15.33 -7.89
C LEU A 162 3.89 -15.48 -9.07
N CYS A 163 4.61 -14.42 -9.41
CA CYS A 163 5.52 -14.41 -10.54
C CYS A 163 6.92 -14.96 -10.19
N PRO A 164 7.66 -15.52 -11.16
CA PRO A 164 9.01 -16.04 -10.93
C PRO A 164 10.06 -14.94 -10.68
N SER A 165 9.74 -13.67 -10.97
CA SER A 165 10.65 -12.54 -10.76
C SER A 165 9.88 -11.21 -10.63
N PHE A 166 10.54 -10.18 -10.09
CA PHE A 166 9.99 -8.82 -10.05
C PHE A 166 9.81 -8.21 -11.45
N ASP A 167 10.63 -8.60 -12.43
CA ASP A 167 10.47 -8.15 -13.82
C ASP A 167 9.19 -8.71 -14.43
N SER A 168 8.95 -10.02 -14.28
CA SER A 168 7.71 -10.67 -14.67
C SER A 168 6.50 -10.07 -13.95
N ALA A 169 6.60 -9.84 -12.63
CA ALA A 169 5.52 -9.20 -11.89
C ALA A 169 5.22 -7.78 -12.38
N THR A 170 6.25 -7.01 -12.72
CA THR A 170 6.10 -5.64 -13.24
C THR A 170 5.43 -5.66 -14.62
N LYS A 171 5.80 -6.60 -15.50
CA LYS A 171 5.17 -6.75 -16.82
C LYS A 171 3.67 -7.04 -16.70
N GLU A 172 3.27 -7.93 -15.80
CA GLU A 172 1.85 -8.22 -15.57
C GLU A 172 1.10 -7.04 -14.96
N LEU A 173 1.69 -6.34 -13.98
CA LEU A 173 1.09 -5.12 -13.43
C LEU A 173 0.90 -4.05 -14.50
N ASN A 174 1.90 -3.85 -15.37
CA ASN A 174 1.85 -2.88 -16.45
C ASN A 174 0.83 -3.25 -17.51
N ARG A 175 0.63 -4.55 -17.79
CA ARG A 175 -0.44 -5.05 -18.65
C ARG A 175 -1.83 -4.68 -18.12
N ASP A 176 -2.00 -4.69 -16.80
CA ASP A 176 -3.24 -4.22 -16.14
C ASP A 176 -3.33 -2.69 -15.99
N GLY A 177 -2.47 -1.92 -16.67
CA GLY A 177 -2.49 -0.46 -16.67
C GLY A 177 -1.77 0.21 -15.51
N MET A 178 -0.96 -0.51 -14.73
CA MET A 178 -0.07 0.12 -13.73
C MET A 178 1.22 0.58 -14.37
N ASP A 179 1.47 1.88 -14.49
CA ASP A 179 2.77 2.33 -15.01
C ASP A 179 3.88 2.19 -13.94
N LEU A 180 4.50 1.02 -13.78
CA LEU A 180 5.52 0.78 -12.75
C LEU A 180 6.86 0.37 -13.37
N ASP A 181 7.93 0.82 -12.72
CA ASP A 181 9.27 0.32 -12.99
C ASP A 181 9.62 -0.84 -12.04
N VAL A 182 10.53 -1.72 -12.48
CA VAL A 182 10.92 -2.92 -11.73
C VAL A 182 11.54 -2.59 -10.36
N LYS A 183 12.24 -1.45 -10.24
CA LYS A 183 12.84 -1.02 -8.96
C LYS A 183 11.76 -0.60 -7.97
N THR A 184 10.72 0.08 -8.45
CA THR A 184 9.56 0.45 -7.64
C THR A 184 8.79 -0.79 -7.19
N THR A 185 8.50 -1.74 -8.08
CA THR A 185 7.85 -3.02 -7.74
C THR A 185 8.64 -3.75 -6.66
N ARG A 186 9.95 -3.95 -6.88
CA ARG A 186 10.84 -4.61 -5.91
C ARG A 186 10.86 -3.89 -4.57
N ARG A 187 11.05 -2.57 -4.57
CA ARG A 187 11.13 -1.77 -3.34
C ARG A 187 9.83 -1.88 -2.53
N VAL A 188 8.67 -1.71 -3.16
CA VAL A 188 7.37 -1.77 -2.48
C VAL A 188 7.12 -3.18 -1.93
N ALA A 189 7.37 -4.23 -2.73
CA ALA A 189 7.17 -5.61 -2.31
C ALA A 189 8.06 -5.99 -1.11
N LEU A 190 9.34 -5.63 -1.14
CA LEU A 190 10.26 -5.90 -0.02
C LEU A 190 9.87 -5.11 1.23
N GLN A 191 9.57 -3.81 1.09
CA GLN A 191 9.10 -3.00 2.23
C GLN A 191 7.80 -3.54 2.84
N CYS A 192 6.87 -4.04 2.01
CA CYS A 192 5.67 -4.72 2.47
C CYS A 192 6.00 -5.98 3.29
N GLY A 193 6.92 -6.81 2.79
CA GLY A 193 7.41 -7.99 3.51
C GLY A 193 8.08 -7.65 4.84
N ASP A 194 8.94 -6.64 4.87
CA ASP A 194 9.61 -6.17 6.09
C ASP A 194 8.60 -5.65 7.12
N ASP A 195 7.61 -4.87 6.69
CA ASP A 195 6.56 -4.36 7.57
C ASP A 195 5.69 -5.50 8.16
N LEU A 196 5.39 -6.53 7.37
CA LEU A 196 4.69 -7.73 7.84
C LEU A 196 5.51 -8.53 8.88
N LEU A 197 6.83 -8.65 8.67
CA LEU A 197 7.71 -9.28 9.65
C LEU A 197 7.77 -8.48 10.96
N LYS A 198 7.89 -7.15 10.88
CA LYS A 198 7.84 -6.26 12.05
C LYS A 198 6.52 -6.39 12.80
N LEU A 199 5.40 -6.41 12.08
CA LEU A 199 4.08 -6.63 12.66
C LEU A 199 4.01 -7.98 13.38
N ARG A 200 4.50 -9.06 12.75
CA ARG A 200 4.48 -10.40 13.34
C ARG A 200 5.35 -10.50 14.59
N THR A 201 6.54 -9.89 14.59
CA THR A 201 7.39 -9.80 15.79
C THR A 201 6.68 -9.07 16.92
N ARG A 202 6.07 -7.91 16.63
CA ARG A 202 5.29 -7.16 17.63
C ARG A 202 4.11 -7.97 18.18
N GLN A 203 3.38 -8.69 17.34
CA GLN A 203 2.27 -9.55 17.77
C GLN A 203 2.75 -10.68 18.68
N LEU A 204 3.90 -11.29 18.36
CA LEU A 204 4.51 -12.33 19.18
C LEU A 204 4.93 -11.80 20.55
N GLU A 205 5.51 -10.60 20.61
CA GLU A 205 5.85 -9.93 21.87
C GLU A 205 4.60 -9.61 22.70
N GLN A 206 3.54 -9.10 22.07
CA GLN A 206 2.26 -8.85 22.73
C GLN A 206 1.65 -10.15 23.28
N TRP A 207 1.74 -11.25 22.53
CA TRP A 207 1.28 -12.56 22.98
C TRP A 207 2.07 -13.06 24.19
N ARG A 208 3.41 -12.99 24.14
CA ARG A 208 4.28 -13.34 25.27
C ARG A 208 4.01 -12.50 26.51
N ALA A 209 3.63 -11.24 26.32
CA ALA A 209 3.27 -10.32 27.41
C ALA A 209 1.81 -10.47 27.89
N GLY A 210 1.02 -11.39 27.33
CA GLY A 210 -0.40 -11.56 27.66
C GLY A 210 -1.29 -10.38 27.23
N LYS A 211 -0.81 -9.52 26.33
CA LYS A 211 -1.50 -8.31 25.85
C LYS A 211 -2.20 -8.50 24.51
N LEU A 212 -1.89 -9.57 23.79
CA LEU A 212 -2.57 -9.88 22.54
C LEU A 212 -3.99 -10.36 22.87
N LEU A 213 -4.98 -9.60 22.40
CA LEU A 213 -6.39 -9.95 22.58
C LEU A 213 -6.67 -11.32 21.97
N SER A 214 -7.07 -12.28 22.81
CA SER A 214 -7.63 -13.55 22.35
C SER A 214 -9.07 -13.33 21.93
N THR A 215 -9.45 -13.80 20.74
CA THR A 215 -10.85 -13.86 20.31
C THR A 215 -11.59 -15.05 20.90
N ASN A 216 -10.88 -15.95 21.60
CA ASN A 216 -11.39 -17.23 22.12
C ASN A 216 -12.09 -18.11 21.06
N GLU A 217 -11.85 -17.86 19.77
CA GLU A 217 -12.51 -18.54 18.65
C GLU A 217 -12.28 -20.06 18.64
N LEU A 218 -11.16 -20.50 19.21
CA LEU A 218 -10.75 -21.90 19.31
C LEU A 218 -10.95 -22.50 20.71
N ALA A 219 -11.55 -21.76 21.66
CA ALA A 219 -11.80 -22.26 23.00
C ALA A 219 -12.68 -23.53 22.98
N GLY A 220 -12.25 -24.58 23.68
CA GLY A 220 -12.95 -25.87 23.75
C GLY A 220 -12.89 -26.71 22.46
N LYS A 221 -12.23 -26.23 21.40
CA LYS A 221 -12.05 -26.98 20.15
C LYS A 221 -10.75 -27.79 20.19
N ARG A 222 -10.77 -28.98 19.59
CA ARG A 222 -9.54 -29.73 19.28
C ARG A 222 -8.92 -29.13 18.02
N VAL A 223 -7.67 -28.68 18.11
CA VAL A 223 -6.96 -28.03 17.01
C VAL A 223 -5.77 -28.90 16.61
N THR A 224 -5.72 -29.31 15.35
CA THR A 224 -4.56 -29.96 14.76
C THR A 224 -3.74 -28.90 14.01
N VAL A 225 -2.46 -28.77 14.36
CA VAL A 225 -1.55 -27.83 13.70
C VAL A 225 -0.52 -28.63 12.91
N GLN A 226 -0.50 -28.46 11.60
CA GLN A 226 0.56 -28.96 10.74
C GLN A 226 1.47 -27.80 10.37
N ILE A 227 2.77 -27.95 10.65
CA ILE A 227 3.79 -26.96 10.30
C ILE A 227 4.56 -27.52 9.12
N ASP A 228 4.46 -26.86 7.98
CA ASP A 228 5.27 -27.19 6.80
C ASP A 228 6.62 -26.48 6.85
N GLY A 229 7.66 -27.15 6.35
CA GLY A 229 9.02 -26.63 6.27
C GLY A 229 9.50 -26.67 4.83
N VAL A 230 9.72 -25.49 4.23
CA VAL A 230 10.32 -25.41 2.90
C VAL A 230 11.82 -25.14 2.98
N ALA A 231 12.60 -25.87 2.18
CA ALA A 231 14.04 -25.63 2.06
C ALA A 231 14.29 -24.45 1.12
N LEU A 232 14.81 -23.34 1.66
CA LEU A 232 15.23 -22.19 0.88
C LEU A 232 16.75 -22.21 0.67
N LYS A 233 17.18 -21.99 -0.57
CA LYS A 233 18.60 -21.74 -0.90
C LYS A 233 18.84 -20.24 -0.89
N PHE A 234 19.66 -19.78 0.03
CA PHE A 234 20.10 -18.39 0.08
C PHE A 234 21.55 -18.29 -0.40
N ALA A 235 21.85 -17.31 -1.23
CA ALA A 235 23.23 -16.94 -1.51
C ALA A 235 23.70 -15.93 -0.45
N GLY A 236 24.64 -16.32 0.41
CA GLY A 236 25.17 -15.45 1.46
C GLY A 236 26.31 -16.08 2.24
N ASN A 237 27.13 -15.24 2.88
CA ASN A 237 28.14 -15.67 3.85
C ASN A 237 27.44 -16.09 5.15
N PHE A 238 26.91 -17.30 5.19
CA PHE A 238 26.44 -17.88 6.44
C PHE A 238 27.66 -18.20 7.30
N ALA A 239 27.71 -17.64 8.51
CA ALA A 239 28.65 -18.08 9.51
C ALA A 239 28.50 -19.62 9.66
N LYS A 240 29.62 -20.35 9.55
CA LYS A 240 29.62 -21.82 9.70
C LYS A 240 28.87 -22.15 11.00
N ARG A 241 27.79 -22.93 10.88
CA ARG A 241 27.09 -23.51 12.04
C ARG A 241 28.13 -24.17 12.94
N THR A 242 28.40 -23.61 14.11
CA THR A 242 29.05 -24.34 15.19
C THR A 242 28.15 -25.52 15.51
N ALA A 243 28.72 -26.73 15.52
CA ALA A 243 28.02 -27.96 15.81
C ALA A 243 27.52 -27.94 17.27
N GLY A 244 26.34 -27.35 17.51
CA GLY A 244 25.65 -27.41 18.79
C GLY A 244 25.16 -28.83 19.06
N LYS A 245 25.44 -29.34 20.26
CA LYS A 245 25.04 -30.67 20.74
C LYS A 245 23.55 -30.91 20.49
N LYS A 246 23.23 -32.09 19.96
CA LYS A 246 21.86 -32.61 19.86
C LYS A 246 21.26 -32.64 21.27
N HIS A 247 20.28 -31.80 21.56
CA HIS A 247 19.37 -32.03 22.67
C HIS A 247 18.35 -33.06 22.21
N THR A 248 18.54 -34.30 22.65
CA THR A 248 17.50 -35.33 22.62
C THR A 248 16.40 -34.89 23.56
N ALA A 249 15.21 -34.62 23.01
CA ALA A 249 14.00 -34.51 23.80
C ALA A 249 13.75 -35.88 24.44
N LYS A 250 13.80 -35.95 25.77
CA LYS A 250 13.24 -37.08 26.51
C LYS A 250 11.72 -36.96 26.44
N THR A 251 11.10 -37.91 25.78
CA THR A 251 9.66 -38.17 25.88
C THR A 251 9.44 -39.05 27.09
N ASP A 252 9.02 -38.45 28.20
CA ASP A 252 8.33 -39.18 29.27
C ASP A 252 6.83 -39.00 28.99
N PHE A 253 6.17 -40.12 28.67
CA PHE A 253 4.71 -40.24 28.62
C PHE A 253 4.15 -40.38 30.02
#